data_AF-A0A9E7KLL0-F1
#
_entry.id   AF-A0A9E7KLL0-F1
#
_cell.length_a   1.000
_cell.length_b   1.000
_cell.length_c   1.000
_cell.angle_alpha   90.00
_cell.angle_beta   90.00
_cell.angle_gamma   90.00
#
_symmetry.space_group_name_H-M   'P 1'
#
loop_
_entity.id
_entity.type
_entity.pdbx_description
1 polymer ?
#
loop_
_entity_poly.entity_id
_entity_poly.type
_entity_poly.pdbx_seq_one_letter_code
_entity_poly.pdbx_strand_id
1 'polypeptide(L)'
;MGINEEELRRKILIPAYIRTAMSSAIRNRDAGASAEAAVRAGEEADEVPEAPIVVFVNSHSGGRHGPQLTARLQQLISIEQVFDLSDTQPPHFVQYGLTCLENLADNGDNLARVIRENLRVMVAGGDGTVGWILGSLGELFVQKREPVPPAGIIPLGTGNDLSRSFGWGGSFPFAWKSAVKQSLLKAVSNPVQHLDR
;
A
#
# COMPACT_ATOMS: atom_id res chain seq x y z
N MET A 1 0.81 8.34 25.00
CA MET A 1 -0.51 8.42 24.35
C MET A 1 -0.56 7.35 23.27
N GLY A 2 -1.46 6.39 23.35
CA GLY A 2 -1.53 5.29 22.37
C GLY A 2 -2.21 5.72 21.08
N ILE A 3 -1.76 5.22 19.93
CA ILE A 3 -2.44 5.45 18.63
C ILE A 3 -3.75 4.68 18.64
N ASN A 4 -4.87 5.38 18.40
CA ASN A 4 -6.20 4.80 18.24
C ASN A 4 -6.25 4.01 16.91
N GLU A 5 -6.55 2.72 17.00
CA GLU A 5 -6.55 1.82 15.84
C GLU A 5 -7.73 2.06 14.91
N GLU A 6 -8.89 2.42 15.44
CA GLU A 6 -10.09 2.70 14.66
C GLU A 6 -9.94 3.99 13.86
N GLU A 7 -9.40 5.03 14.50
CA GLU A 7 -9.09 6.29 13.82
C GLU A 7 -8.04 6.11 12.72
N LEU A 8 -6.96 5.38 13.01
CA LEU A 8 -5.94 5.07 11.99
C LEU A 8 -6.55 4.28 10.84
N ARG A 9 -7.40 3.30 11.13
CA ARG A 9 -8.08 2.47 10.12
C ARG A 9 -8.97 3.32 9.23
N ARG A 10 -9.79 4.23 9.77
CA ARG A 10 -10.62 5.17 8.97
C ARG A 10 -9.80 6.01 8.00
N LYS A 11 -8.59 6.41 8.38
CA LYS A 11 -7.71 7.23 7.53
C LYS A 11 -7.09 6.47 6.34
N ILE A 12 -6.97 5.14 6.40
CA ILE A 12 -6.13 4.37 5.46
C ILE A 12 -6.84 3.19 4.77
N LEU A 13 -8.00 2.77 5.28
CA LEU A 13 -8.73 1.61 4.77
C LEU A 13 -9.40 1.98 3.44
N ILE A 14 -9.11 1.20 2.40
CA ILE A 14 -9.77 1.35 1.09
C ILE A 14 -11.16 0.68 1.18
N PRO A 15 -12.23 1.28 0.63
CA PRO A 15 -13.57 0.70 0.52
C PRO A 15 -13.56 -0.77 0.10
N ALA A 16 -14.46 -1.56 0.69
CA ALA A 16 -14.41 -3.02 0.56
C ALA A 16 -14.50 -3.49 -0.90
N TYR A 17 -15.40 -2.88 -1.66
CA TYR A 17 -15.60 -3.22 -3.07
C TYR A 17 -14.37 -2.91 -3.92
N ILE A 18 -13.68 -1.78 -3.67
CA ILE A 18 -12.45 -1.39 -4.40
C ILE A 18 -11.30 -2.32 -4.06
N ARG A 19 -11.00 -2.54 -2.77
CA ARG A 19 -9.85 -3.39 -2.38
C ARG A 19 -10.05 -4.85 -2.82
N THR A 20 -11.29 -5.33 -2.82
CA THR A 20 -11.64 -6.67 -3.32
C THR A 20 -11.49 -6.75 -4.85
N ALA A 21 -11.87 -5.71 -5.58
CA ALA A 21 -11.67 -5.61 -7.02
C ALA A 21 -10.18 -5.62 -7.38
N MET A 22 -9.37 -4.78 -6.72
CA MET A 22 -7.92 -4.72 -6.92
C MET A 22 -7.25 -6.07 -6.64
N SER A 23 -7.58 -6.69 -5.50
CA SER A 23 -7.05 -8.01 -5.13
C SER A 23 -7.45 -9.10 -6.14
N SER A 24 -8.71 -9.08 -6.61
CA SER A 24 -9.19 -10.02 -7.62
C SER A 24 -8.52 -9.79 -8.98
N ALA A 25 -8.30 -8.54 -9.36
CA ALA A 25 -7.60 -8.20 -10.59
C ALA A 25 -6.18 -8.74 -10.61
N ILE A 26 -5.44 -8.60 -9.49
CA ILE A 26 -4.08 -9.13 -9.34
C ILE A 26 -4.08 -10.66 -9.44
N ARG A 27 -4.98 -11.32 -8.69
CA ARG A 27 -5.08 -12.78 -8.64
C ARG A 27 -5.44 -13.39 -9.99
N ASN A 28 -6.41 -12.78 -10.69
CA ASN A 28 -6.93 -13.29 -11.95
C ASN A 28 -6.15 -12.76 -13.16
N ARG A 29 -5.26 -11.77 -12.95
CA ARG A 29 -4.54 -11.05 -14.01
C ARG A 29 -5.50 -10.41 -15.02
N ASP A 30 -6.60 -9.87 -14.51
CA ASP A 30 -7.67 -9.24 -15.29
C ASP A 30 -8.25 -8.03 -14.54
N ALA A 31 -7.81 -6.84 -14.95
CA ALA A 31 -8.27 -5.57 -14.39
C ALA A 31 -9.65 -5.14 -14.89
N GLY A 32 -10.02 -5.52 -16.12
CA GLY A 32 -11.27 -5.09 -16.75
C GLY A 32 -12.48 -5.78 -16.13
N ALA A 33 -12.48 -7.11 -16.14
CA ALA A 33 -13.57 -7.90 -15.58
C ALA A 33 -13.77 -7.63 -14.08
N SER A 34 -12.67 -7.42 -13.34
CA SER A 34 -12.73 -7.13 -11.91
C SER A 34 -13.32 -5.75 -11.62
N ALA A 35 -13.02 -4.74 -12.44
CA ALA A 35 -13.62 -3.40 -12.31
C ALA A 35 -15.12 -3.43 -12.64
N GLU A 36 -15.52 -4.10 -13.73
CA GLU A 36 -16.93 -4.23 -14.10
C GLU A 36 -17.77 -4.94 -13.02
N ALA A 37 -17.23 -6.00 -12.43
CA ALA A 37 -17.89 -6.72 -11.34
C ALA A 37 -18.09 -5.81 -10.11
N ALA A 38 -17.11 -4.97 -9.79
CA ALA A 38 -17.18 -4.06 -8.66
C ALA A 38 -18.15 -2.89 -8.88
N VAL A 39 -18.24 -2.32 -10.09
CA VAL A 39 -19.27 -1.32 -10.44
C VAL A 39 -20.68 -1.87 -10.20
N ARG A 40 -20.93 -3.13 -10.56
CA ARG A 40 -22.23 -3.80 -10.35
C ARG A 40 -22.54 -4.08 -8.89
N ALA A 41 -21.51 -4.20 -8.05
CA ALA A 41 -21.64 -4.51 -6.63
C ALA A 41 -21.75 -3.26 -5.73
N GLY A 42 -21.78 -2.05 -6.30
CA GLY A 42 -21.71 -0.80 -5.55
C GLY A 42 -22.73 -0.69 -4.41
N GLU A 43 -22.22 -0.60 -3.18
CA GLU A 43 -22.98 -0.24 -1.98
C GLU A 43 -22.65 1.21 -1.57
N GLU A 44 -23.63 1.92 -1.00
CA GLU A 44 -23.52 3.34 -0.63
C GLU A 44 -22.48 3.64 0.48
N ALA A 45 -21.89 4.84 0.35
CA ALA A 45 -21.21 5.63 1.38
C ALA A 45 -20.17 4.92 2.26
N ASP A 46 -19.13 4.37 1.65
CA ASP A 46 -17.86 4.18 2.37
C ASP A 46 -17.18 5.55 2.57
N GLU A 47 -16.69 5.78 3.79
CA GLU A 47 -15.99 7.01 4.16
C GLU A 47 -14.68 7.15 3.35
N VAL A 48 -14.40 8.36 2.85
CA VAL A 48 -13.22 8.61 2.03
C VAL A 48 -11.96 8.55 2.91
N PRO A 49 -11.01 7.63 2.67
CA PRO A 49 -9.77 7.60 3.43
C PRO A 49 -8.90 8.81 3.09
N GLU A 50 -8.34 9.45 4.12
CA GLU A 50 -7.42 10.60 3.96
C GLU A 50 -6.15 10.24 3.17
N ALA A 51 -5.63 9.02 3.39
CA ALA A 51 -4.43 8.52 2.75
C ALA A 51 -4.57 7.00 2.62
N PRO A 52 -5.26 6.48 1.59
CA PRO A 52 -5.40 5.05 1.39
C PRO A 52 -4.02 4.38 1.26
N ILE A 53 -3.77 3.32 2.03
CA ILE A 53 -2.47 2.64 2.07
C ILE A 53 -2.58 1.21 1.57
N VAL A 54 -1.66 0.82 0.69
CA VAL A 54 -1.33 -0.60 0.46
C VAL A 54 0.05 -0.90 1.05
N VAL A 55 0.25 -2.12 1.55
CA VAL A 55 1.51 -2.52 2.18
C VAL A 55 2.09 -3.72 1.46
N PHE A 56 3.34 -3.62 1.03
CA PHE A 56 4.13 -4.76 0.56
C PHE A 56 5.02 -5.26 1.68
N VAL A 57 5.01 -6.56 1.92
CA VAL A 57 5.83 -7.19 2.95
C VAL A 57 6.75 -8.21 2.31
N ASN A 58 8.05 -8.10 2.55
CA ASN A 58 8.97 -9.20 2.28
C ASN A 58 9.05 -10.10 3.54
N SER A 59 8.23 -11.14 3.59
CA SER A 59 8.13 -12.02 4.76
C SER A 59 9.42 -12.79 5.09
N HIS A 60 10.34 -12.89 4.14
CA HIS A 60 11.63 -13.57 4.31
C HIS A 60 12.76 -12.66 4.84
N SER A 61 12.54 -11.35 4.95
CA SER A 61 13.55 -10.40 5.46
C SER A 61 13.61 -10.34 7.00
N GLY A 62 14.78 -9.94 7.54
CA GLY A 62 14.94 -9.43 8.92
C GLY A 62 14.54 -10.33 10.09
N GLY A 63 15.06 -11.55 10.16
CA GLY A 63 15.03 -12.32 11.41
C GLY A 63 13.70 -13.02 11.73
N ARG A 64 12.88 -13.34 10.72
CA ARG A 64 11.66 -14.17 10.80
C ARG A 64 10.42 -13.51 11.43
N HIS A 65 10.39 -12.18 11.56
CA HIS A 65 9.19 -11.45 12.00
C HIS A 65 8.18 -11.12 10.89
N GLY A 66 8.53 -11.43 9.63
CA GLY A 66 7.71 -11.17 8.46
C GLY A 66 6.27 -11.70 8.58
N PRO A 67 6.05 -13.00 8.86
CA PRO A 67 4.70 -13.55 8.96
C PRO A 67 3.86 -12.92 10.09
N GLN A 68 4.45 -12.62 11.26
CA GLN A 68 3.72 -11.96 12.34
C GLN A 68 3.40 -10.50 12.01
N LEU A 69 4.30 -9.82 11.29
CA LEU A 69 4.04 -8.48 10.78
C LEU A 69 2.90 -8.49 9.76
N THR A 70 2.95 -9.39 8.77
CA THR A 70 1.88 -9.56 7.77
C THR A 70 0.54 -9.77 8.46
N ALA A 71 0.44 -10.73 9.37
CA ALA A 71 -0.79 -10.99 10.11
C ALA A 71 -1.29 -9.76 10.89
N ARG A 72 -0.38 -9.00 11.51
CA ARG A 72 -0.75 -7.78 12.24
C ARG A 72 -1.22 -6.66 11.32
N LEU A 73 -0.58 -6.46 10.18
CA LEU A 73 -0.99 -5.49 9.18
C LEU A 73 -2.36 -5.83 8.60
N GLN A 74 -2.61 -7.11 8.32
CA GLN A 74 -3.91 -7.60 7.82
C GLN A 74 -5.03 -7.38 8.85
N GLN A 75 -4.74 -7.58 10.14
CA GLN A 75 -5.68 -7.26 11.22
C GLN A 75 -5.96 -5.75 11.34
N LEU A 76 -4.95 -4.92 11.13
CA LEU A 76 -5.06 -3.47 11.31
C LEU A 76 -5.75 -2.79 10.11
N ILE A 77 -5.43 -3.23 8.89
CA ILE A 77 -5.93 -2.67 7.63
C ILE A 77 -6.89 -3.69 6.99
N SER A 78 -6.43 -4.55 6.09
CA SER A 78 -7.19 -5.70 5.60
C SER A 78 -6.26 -6.68 4.88
N ILE A 79 -6.75 -7.89 4.64
CA ILE A 79 -6.02 -8.89 3.84
C ILE A 79 -5.79 -8.42 2.40
N GLU A 80 -6.75 -7.72 1.80
CA GLU A 80 -6.68 -7.24 0.41
C GLU A 80 -5.72 -6.05 0.20
N GLN A 81 -5.31 -5.38 1.28
CA GLN A 81 -4.37 -4.24 1.24
C GLN A 81 -2.94 -4.60 1.67
N VAL A 82 -2.68 -5.86 2.01
CA VAL A 82 -1.35 -6.34 2.45
C VAL A 82 -0.88 -7.45 1.51
N PHE A 83 0.13 -7.14 0.72
CA PHE A 83 0.70 -8.00 -0.30
C PHE A 83 2.02 -8.61 0.19
N ASP A 84 2.06 -9.92 0.35
CA ASP A 84 3.33 -10.63 0.55
C ASP A 84 4.06 -10.73 -0.81
N LEU A 85 5.33 -10.35 -0.82
CA LEU A 85 6.16 -10.37 -2.02
C LEU A 85 6.55 -11.79 -2.46
N SER A 86 6.33 -12.81 -1.62
CA SER A 86 6.38 -14.21 -2.06
C SER A 86 5.24 -14.56 -3.02
N ASP A 87 4.10 -13.88 -2.89
CA ASP A 87 2.85 -14.25 -3.56
C ASP A 87 2.47 -13.25 -4.66
N THR A 88 2.73 -11.96 -4.41
CA THR A 88 2.36 -10.85 -5.30
C THR A 88 3.59 -10.07 -5.71
N GLN A 89 3.92 -10.11 -7.00
CA GLN A 89 4.99 -9.29 -7.54
C GLN A 89 4.54 -7.84 -7.73
N PRO A 90 5.39 -6.84 -7.45
CA PRO A 90 5.06 -5.42 -7.62
C PRO A 90 4.57 -5.05 -9.04
N PRO A 91 5.14 -5.60 -10.13
CA PRO A 91 4.62 -5.36 -11.47
C PRO A 91 3.17 -5.81 -11.65
N HIS A 92 2.74 -6.91 -11.02
CA HIS A 92 1.34 -7.34 -11.09
C HIS A 92 0.40 -6.38 -10.36
N PHE A 93 0.84 -5.78 -9.25
CA PHE A 93 0.07 -4.73 -8.61
C PHE A 93 -0.12 -3.53 -9.54
N VAL A 94 0.95 -3.05 -10.19
CA VAL A 94 0.89 -1.93 -11.13
C VAL A 94 0.03 -2.25 -12.36
N GLN A 95 0.22 -3.44 -12.94
CA GLN A 95 -0.44 -3.84 -14.17
C GLN A 95 -1.93 -4.17 -13.97
N TYR A 96 -2.30 -4.79 -12.85
CA TYR A 96 -3.65 -5.29 -12.64
C TYR A 96 -4.39 -4.56 -11.52
N GLY A 97 -3.77 -4.42 -10.35
CA GLY A 97 -4.40 -3.78 -9.19
C GLY A 97 -4.67 -2.29 -9.43
N LEU A 98 -3.63 -1.54 -9.81
CA LEU A 98 -3.74 -0.10 -10.07
C LEU A 98 -4.57 0.19 -11.33
N THR A 99 -4.40 -0.60 -12.39
CA THR A 99 -5.22 -0.49 -13.59
C THR A 99 -6.70 -0.77 -13.30
N CYS A 100 -7.02 -1.70 -12.39
CA CYS A 100 -8.41 -1.95 -11.97
C CYS A 100 -8.99 -0.71 -11.25
N LEU A 101 -8.23 -0.09 -10.36
CA LEU A 101 -8.62 1.16 -9.69
C LEU A 101 -8.82 2.31 -10.69
N GLU A 102 -7.94 2.43 -11.67
CA GLU A 102 -8.06 3.43 -12.75
C GLU A 102 -9.30 3.17 -13.61
N ASN A 103 -9.55 1.92 -14.01
CA ASN A 103 -10.76 1.54 -14.74
C ASN A 103 -12.03 1.89 -13.95
N LEU A 104 -12.06 1.67 -12.63
CA LEU A 104 -13.20 2.09 -11.79
C LEU A 104 -13.41 3.60 -11.87
N ALA A 105 -12.34 4.38 -11.72
CA ALA A 105 -12.39 5.83 -11.81
C ALA A 105 -12.90 6.30 -13.20
N ASP A 106 -12.40 5.69 -14.28
CA ASP A 106 -12.77 6.00 -15.66
C ASP A 106 -14.24 5.63 -15.96
N ASN A 107 -14.78 4.62 -15.29
CA ASN A 107 -16.21 4.25 -15.35
C ASN A 107 -17.12 5.13 -14.47
N GLY A 108 -16.59 6.21 -13.90
CA GLY A 108 -17.38 7.21 -13.17
C GLY A 108 -17.37 7.04 -11.65
N ASP A 109 -16.59 6.11 -11.10
CA ASP A 109 -16.44 5.97 -9.65
C ASP A 109 -15.58 7.11 -9.08
N ASN A 110 -16.23 8.08 -8.44
CA ASN A 110 -15.55 9.23 -7.84
C ASN A 110 -14.67 8.83 -6.65
N LEU A 111 -15.03 7.80 -5.90
CA LEU A 111 -14.25 7.35 -4.74
C LEU A 111 -12.97 6.65 -5.21
N ALA A 112 -13.06 5.83 -6.25
CA ALA A 112 -11.88 5.24 -6.90
C ALA A 112 -10.91 6.32 -7.42
N ARG A 113 -11.42 7.41 -8.01
CA ARG A 113 -10.60 8.55 -8.46
C ARG A 113 -9.84 9.19 -7.29
N VAL A 114 -10.54 9.55 -6.22
CA VAL A 114 -9.92 10.15 -5.03
C VAL A 114 -8.89 9.20 -4.40
N ILE A 115 -9.17 7.90 -4.36
CA ILE A 115 -8.24 6.90 -3.86
C ILE A 115 -7.00 6.81 -4.74
N ARG A 116 -7.16 6.81 -6.07
CA ARG A 116 -6.05 6.79 -7.04
C ARG A 116 -5.13 8.00 -6.88
N GLU A 117 -5.69 9.17 -6.59
CA GLU A 117 -4.96 10.42 -6.39
C GLU A 117 -4.19 10.46 -5.05
N ASN A 118 -4.73 9.82 -4.01
CA ASN A 118 -4.19 9.89 -2.64
C ASN A 118 -3.51 8.60 -2.17
N LEU A 119 -3.44 7.57 -3.02
CA LEU A 119 -2.86 6.27 -2.70
C LEU A 119 -1.40 6.40 -2.25
N ARG A 120 -1.05 5.73 -1.14
CA ARG A 120 0.32 5.61 -0.64
C ARG A 120 0.73 4.15 -0.56
N VAL A 121 2.01 3.90 -0.74
CA VAL A 121 2.60 2.56 -0.66
C VAL A 121 3.50 2.48 0.57
N MET A 122 3.34 1.44 1.37
CA MET A 122 4.27 1.12 2.45
C MET A 122 5.05 -0.13 2.12
N VAL A 123 6.36 -0.12 2.36
CA VAL A 123 7.24 -1.26 2.07
C VAL A 123 7.89 -1.74 3.35
N ALA A 124 7.54 -2.96 3.78
CA ALA A 124 8.18 -3.65 4.88
C ALA A 124 9.28 -4.59 4.36
N GLY A 125 10.53 -4.14 4.45
CA GLY A 125 11.69 -4.87 3.95
C GLY A 125 12.99 -4.11 4.16
N GLY A 126 14.07 -4.59 3.54
CA GLY A 126 15.36 -3.88 3.44
C GLY A 126 15.53 -3.14 2.12
N ASP A 127 16.72 -2.59 1.90
CA ASP A 127 17.01 -1.71 0.75
C ASP A 127 16.72 -2.34 -0.62
N GLY A 128 17.03 -3.64 -0.81
CA GLY A 128 16.73 -4.34 -2.06
C GLY A 128 15.23 -4.48 -2.33
N THR A 129 14.43 -4.70 -1.28
CA THR A 129 12.96 -4.74 -1.39
C THR A 129 12.38 -3.38 -1.72
N VAL A 130 12.86 -2.33 -1.04
CA VAL A 130 12.46 -0.95 -1.32
C VAL A 130 12.79 -0.58 -2.77
N GLY A 131 14.00 -0.90 -3.23
CA GLY A 131 14.42 -0.66 -4.62
C GLY A 131 13.54 -1.36 -5.65
N TRP A 132 13.13 -2.60 -5.39
CA TRP A 132 12.24 -3.33 -6.30
C TRP A 132 10.86 -2.67 -6.43
N ILE A 133 10.26 -2.24 -5.30
CA ILE A 133 8.99 -1.51 -5.30
C ILE A 133 9.12 -0.19 -6.04
N LEU A 134 10.15 0.61 -5.71
CA LEU A 134 10.37 1.91 -6.35
C LEU A 134 10.59 1.77 -7.86
N GLY A 135 11.34 0.76 -8.29
CA GLY A 135 11.50 0.46 -9.72
C GLY A 135 10.17 0.15 -10.40
N SER A 136 9.33 -0.69 -9.77
CA SER A 136 8.01 -1.00 -10.32
C SER A 136 7.07 0.21 -10.36
N LEU A 137 7.10 1.08 -9.36
CA LEU A 137 6.32 2.32 -9.37
C LEU A 137 6.87 3.34 -10.38
N GLY A 138 8.19 3.34 -10.61
CA GLY A 138 8.86 4.19 -11.60
C GLY A 138 8.38 3.95 -13.04
N GLU A 139 7.92 2.75 -13.36
CA GLU A 139 7.31 2.45 -14.66
C GLU A 139 6.08 3.33 -14.94
N LEU A 140 5.33 3.74 -13.91
CA LEU A 140 4.21 4.66 -14.06
C LEU A 140 4.67 6.01 -14.61
N PHE A 141 5.80 6.53 -14.14
CA PHE A 141 6.38 7.77 -14.64
C PHE A 141 6.77 7.65 -16.12
N VAL A 142 7.45 6.55 -16.50
CA VAL A 142 7.83 6.27 -17.89
C VAL A 142 6.61 6.19 -18.81
N GLN A 143 5.52 5.61 -18.31
CA GLN A 143 4.25 5.47 -19.03
C GLN A 143 3.36 6.72 -18.99
N LYS A 144 3.80 7.81 -18.33
CA LYS A 144 3.00 9.02 -18.06
C LYS A 144 1.67 8.73 -17.35
N ARG A 145 1.68 7.73 -16.47
CA ARG A 145 0.54 7.30 -15.63
C ARG A 145 0.62 7.96 -14.26
N GLU A 146 0.18 9.20 -14.18
CA GLU A 146 0.22 9.99 -12.94
C GLU A 146 -1.06 9.84 -12.09
N PRO A 147 -0.98 10.11 -10.77
CA PRO A 147 0.25 10.32 -10.00
C PRO A 147 1.01 9.01 -9.73
N VAL A 148 2.33 9.09 -9.51
CA VAL A 148 3.09 7.98 -8.94
C VAL A 148 2.87 7.95 -7.42
N PRO A 149 2.35 6.86 -6.83
CA PRO A 149 2.09 6.80 -5.39
C PRO A 149 3.38 7.01 -4.57
N PRO A 150 3.38 7.91 -3.56
CA PRO A 150 4.52 8.04 -2.65
C PRO A 150 4.72 6.76 -1.84
N ALA A 151 5.98 6.47 -1.52
CA ALA A 151 6.38 5.27 -0.79
C ALA A 151 6.98 5.60 0.59
N GLY A 152 6.54 4.88 1.63
CA GLY A 152 7.12 4.86 2.96
C GLY A 152 7.73 3.51 3.30
N ILE A 153 8.60 3.47 4.32
CA ILE A 153 9.39 2.28 4.64
C ILE A 153 9.12 1.82 6.08
N ILE A 154 8.94 0.51 6.26
CA ILE A 154 9.03 -0.18 7.54
C ILE A 154 10.35 -0.99 7.50
N PRO A 155 11.40 -0.59 8.24
CA PRO A 155 12.74 -1.16 8.10
C PRO A 155 12.85 -2.57 8.67
N LEU A 156 12.45 -3.58 7.88
CA LEU A 156 12.45 -5.00 8.24
C LEU A 156 13.66 -5.75 7.65
N GLY A 157 14.66 -5.05 7.11
CA GLY A 157 15.87 -5.66 6.55
C GLY A 157 17.07 -5.65 7.51
N THR A 158 18.15 -6.31 7.10
CA THR A 158 19.49 -6.12 7.68
C THR A 158 20.14 -4.82 7.20
N GLY A 159 20.02 -4.52 5.90
CA GLY A 159 20.33 -3.22 5.28
C GLY A 159 19.07 -2.35 5.19
N ASN A 160 19.11 -1.19 5.84
CA ASN A 160 18.01 -0.21 5.91
C ASN A 160 18.54 1.21 5.67
N ASP A 161 19.54 1.37 4.80
CA ASP A 161 20.17 2.65 4.54
C ASP A 161 19.22 3.64 3.87
N LEU A 162 18.33 3.17 2.98
CA LEU A 162 17.26 3.98 2.41
C LEU A 162 16.29 4.46 3.49
N SER A 163 15.91 3.56 4.41
CA SER A 163 15.04 3.93 5.53
C SER A 163 15.69 4.99 6.43
N ARG A 164 16.99 4.90 6.71
CA ARG A 164 17.72 5.92 7.48
C ARG A 164 17.76 7.25 6.73
N SER A 165 18.10 7.20 5.44
CA SER A 165 18.24 8.38 4.58
C SER A 165 16.93 9.15 4.44
N PHE A 166 15.80 8.45 4.35
CA PHE A 166 14.46 9.04 4.28
C PHE A 166 13.77 9.19 5.66
N GLY A 167 14.52 9.00 6.74
CA GLY A 167 14.05 9.25 8.11
C GLY A 167 13.00 8.27 8.65
N TRP A 168 12.82 7.10 8.04
CA TRP A 168 11.91 6.02 8.49
C TRP A 168 12.49 5.13 9.60
N GLY A 169 13.74 5.40 10.01
CA GLY A 169 14.43 4.72 11.10
C GLY A 169 15.40 3.64 10.61
N GLY A 170 16.20 3.08 11.53
CA GLY A 170 17.32 2.19 11.17
C GLY A 170 17.07 0.70 11.33
N SER A 171 16.04 0.30 12.06
CA SER A 171 15.75 -1.10 12.36
C SER A 171 14.33 -1.27 12.88
N PHE A 172 13.75 -2.46 12.64
CA PHE A 172 12.48 -2.83 13.23
C PHE A 172 12.62 -3.01 14.75
N PRO A 173 11.89 -2.24 15.57
CA PRO A 173 12.12 -2.22 17.01
C PRO A 173 11.49 -3.43 17.71
N PHE A 174 12.00 -3.76 18.90
CA PHE A 174 11.46 -4.85 19.75
C PHE A 174 9.97 -4.66 20.08
N ALA A 175 9.53 -3.41 20.27
CA ALA A 175 8.12 -3.03 20.46
C ALA A 175 7.36 -2.89 19.11
N TRP A 176 7.53 -3.88 18.24
CA TRP A 176 7.13 -3.80 16.84
C TRP A 176 5.65 -3.51 16.59
N LYS A 177 4.74 -4.00 17.44
CA LYS A 177 3.29 -3.76 17.30
C LYS A 177 2.96 -2.26 17.34
N SER A 178 3.62 -1.50 18.21
CA SER A 178 3.44 -0.05 18.29
C SER A 178 4.14 0.67 17.14
N ALA A 179 5.29 0.14 16.71
CA ALA A 179 6.05 0.72 15.60
C ALA A 179 5.31 0.64 14.27
N VAL A 180 4.60 -0.46 13.99
CA VAL A 180 3.77 -0.60 12.79
C VAL A 180 2.70 0.49 12.73
N LYS A 181 2.00 0.73 13.84
CA LYS A 181 1.00 1.81 13.94
C LYS A 181 1.64 3.19 13.74
N GLN A 182 2.82 3.41 14.32
CA GLN A 182 3.55 4.65 14.14
C GLN A 182 4.01 4.86 12.71
N SER A 183 4.49 3.83 12.01
CA SER A 183 4.88 3.91 10.61
C SER A 183 3.68 4.24 9.72
N LEU A 184 2.54 3.60 9.94
CA LEU A 184 1.32 3.92 9.19
C LEU A 184 0.82 5.34 9.50
N LEU A 185 0.78 5.74 10.77
CA LEU A 185 0.39 7.10 11.15
C LEU A 185 1.32 8.14 10.53
N LYS A 186 2.64 7.90 10.58
CA LYS A 186 3.63 8.76 9.92
C LYS A 186 3.38 8.84 8.42
N ALA A 187 3.05 7.72 7.78
CA ALA A 187 2.71 7.67 6.37
C ALA A 187 1.42 8.41 6.02
N VAL A 188 0.55 8.72 7.00
CA VAL A 188 -0.64 9.56 6.81
C VAL A 188 -0.32 11.03 7.09
N SER A 189 0.29 11.31 8.25
CA SER A 189 0.41 12.66 8.80
C SER A 189 1.56 13.49 8.23
N ASN A 190 2.61 12.87 7.70
CA ASN A 190 3.76 13.62 7.19
C ASN A 190 3.52 14.11 5.75
N PRO A 191 4.05 15.29 5.39
CA PRO A 191 4.04 15.75 4.01
C PRO A 191 4.88 14.83 3.12
N VAL A 192 4.44 14.66 1.88
CA VAL A 192 5.20 13.93 0.85
C VAL A 192 6.45 14.73 0.51
N GLN A 193 7.61 14.05 0.52
CA GLN A 193 8.88 14.62 0.09
C GLN A 193 9.20 14.16 -1.34
N HIS A 194 9.55 15.12 -2.20
CA HIS A 194 9.96 14.87 -3.57
C HIS A 194 11.50 14.86 -3.62
N LEU A 195 12.08 13.79 -4.16
CA LEU A 195 13.54 13.59 -4.21
C LEU A 195 14.20 14.20 -5.45
N ASP A 196 13.38 14.64 -6.40
CA ASP A 196 13.72 15.13 -7.73
C ASP A 196 13.63 16.67 -7.84
N ARG A 197 13.54 17.37 -6.71
CA ARG A 197 13.52 18.85 -6.64
C ARG A 197 14.86 19.44 -6.25
#